data_AF-K8A0W0-F1
#
_entry.id   AF-K8A0W0-F1
#
_cell.length_a   1.000
_cell.length_b   1.000
_cell.length_c   1.000
_cell.angle_alpha   90.00
_cell.angle_beta   90.00
_cell.angle_gamma   90.00
#
_symmetry.space_group_name_H-M   'P 1'
#
loop_
_entity.id
_entity.type
_entity.pdbx_description
1 polymer ?
#
loop_
_entity_poly.entity_id
_entity_poly.type
_entity_poly.pdbx_seq_one_letter_code
_entity_poly.pdbx_strand_id
1 'polypeptide(L)'
;MSDMIWKKLKPGDSVYFIAQNTKGLEKLAFTYEMQPFKANNWCWTLGKKYYESDVWTCDQSLSQSMKGYKYLAIYKADQQFWDLFSSHFKDGERKDELAIYKADYDKDGILHLTEVK
;
A
#
# COMPACT_ATOMS: atom_id res chain seq x y z
N MET A 1 3.08 2.05 -14.12
CA MET A 1 3.28 2.30 -12.67
C MET A 1 4.55 1.60 -12.20
N SER A 2 4.78 0.37 -12.68
CA SER A 2 6.04 -0.38 -12.62
C SER A 2 7.31 0.46 -12.78
N ASP A 3 7.47 1.25 -13.84
CA ASP A 3 8.74 1.93 -14.16
C ASP A 3 9.25 2.89 -13.07
N MET A 4 8.35 3.51 -12.30
CA MET A 4 8.71 4.39 -11.18
C MET A 4 9.24 3.59 -9.98
N ILE A 5 8.69 2.40 -9.75
CA ILE A 5 9.08 1.49 -8.67
C ILE A 5 10.32 0.68 -9.04
N TRP A 6 10.37 0.13 -10.25
CA TRP A 6 11.38 -0.86 -10.65
C TRP A 6 12.80 -0.33 -10.51
N LYS A 7 13.02 0.95 -10.81
CA LYS A 7 14.32 1.62 -10.66
C LYS A 7 14.81 1.71 -9.21
N LYS A 8 13.92 1.53 -8.24
CA LYS A 8 14.18 1.64 -6.80
C LYS A 8 14.23 0.28 -6.10
N LEU A 9 13.71 -0.77 -6.75
CA LEU A 9 13.67 -2.12 -6.18
C LEU A 9 14.99 -2.86 -6.39
N LYS A 10 15.37 -3.60 -5.35
CA LYS A 10 16.44 -4.60 -5.40
C LYS A 10 15.83 -6.00 -5.47
N PRO A 11 16.54 -7.00 -6.02
CA PRO A 11 16.09 -8.39 -5.97
C PRO A 11 15.73 -8.80 -4.54
N GLY A 12 14.54 -9.39 -4.36
CA GLY A 12 14.00 -9.77 -3.05
C GLY A 12 13.16 -8.68 -2.36
N ASP A 13 13.16 -7.45 -2.85
CA ASP A 13 12.24 -6.42 -2.36
C ASP A 13 10.78 -6.77 -2.67
N SER A 14 9.90 -6.31 -1.79
CA SER A 14 8.46 -6.56 -1.81
C SER A 14 7.68 -5.26 -1.69
N VAL A 15 6.56 -5.19 -2.39
CA VAL A 15 5.70 -4.00 -2.48
C VAL A 15 4.28 -4.35 -2.04
N TYR A 16 3.76 -3.65 -1.03
CA TYR A 16 2.36 -3.73 -0.67
C TYR A 16 1.55 -2.76 -1.53
N PHE A 17 0.41 -3.21 -2.05
CA PHE A 17 -0.42 -2.45 -2.96
C PHE A 17 -1.75 -2.09 -2.30
N ILE A 18 -2.13 -0.82 -2.41
CA ILE A 18 -3.41 -0.28 -1.97
C ILE A 18 -4.20 0.27 -3.16
N ALA A 19 -5.44 -0.19 -3.28
CA ALA A 19 -6.47 0.33 -4.14
C ALA A 19 -7.82 0.23 -3.40
N GLN A 20 -8.19 1.30 -2.68
CA GLN A 20 -9.39 1.34 -1.84
C GLN A 20 -10.68 1.21 -2.66
N ASN A 21 -11.63 0.45 -2.10
CA ASN A 21 -12.98 0.29 -2.66
C ASN A 21 -12.93 -0.12 -4.16
N THR A 22 -12.12 -1.13 -4.48
CA THR A 22 -12.05 -1.74 -5.82
C THR A 22 -12.30 -3.24 -5.74
N LYS A 23 -12.61 -3.84 -6.90
CA LYS A 23 -12.87 -5.28 -7.03
C LYS A 23 -11.62 -6.10 -7.41
N GLY A 24 -10.46 -5.44 -7.56
CA GLY A 24 -9.17 -6.11 -7.71
C GLY A 24 -8.61 -6.23 -9.13
N LEU A 25 -9.23 -5.64 -10.16
CA LEU A 25 -8.64 -5.62 -11.51
C LEU A 25 -7.29 -4.90 -11.52
N GLU A 26 -7.21 -3.78 -10.81
CA GLU A 26 -6.00 -2.97 -10.65
C GLU A 26 -4.92 -3.74 -9.88
N LYS A 27 -5.34 -4.50 -8.86
CA LYS A 27 -4.43 -5.38 -8.12
C LYS A 27 -3.89 -6.48 -9.02
N LEU A 28 -4.73 -7.07 -9.87
CA LEU A 28 -4.30 -8.11 -10.80
C LEU A 28 -3.28 -7.55 -11.79
N ALA A 29 -3.58 -6.41 -12.42
CA ALA A 29 -2.66 -5.71 -13.31
C ALA A 29 -1.33 -5.37 -12.62
N PHE A 30 -1.39 -4.81 -11.41
CA PHE A 30 -0.21 -4.50 -10.61
C PHE A 30 0.63 -5.75 -10.31
N THR A 31 -0.01 -6.88 -9.98
CA THR A 31 0.71 -8.14 -9.71
C THR A 31 1.54 -8.58 -10.91
N TYR A 32 1.02 -8.44 -12.13
CA TYR A 32 1.77 -8.73 -13.36
C TYR A 32 2.89 -7.71 -13.62
N GLU A 33 2.59 -6.42 -13.46
CA GLU A 33 3.56 -5.32 -13.58
C GLU A 33 4.73 -5.44 -12.59
N MET A 34 4.54 -6.12 -11.48
CA MET A 34 5.56 -6.25 -10.44
C MET A 34 6.51 -7.42 -10.62
N GLN A 35 6.28 -8.33 -11.56
CA GLN A 35 7.18 -9.47 -11.73
C GLN A 35 8.62 -9.02 -12.09
N PRO A 36 9.67 -9.61 -11.48
CA PRO A 36 9.66 -10.77 -10.58
C PRO A 36 9.55 -10.43 -9.08
N PHE A 37 9.28 -9.17 -8.70
CA PHE A 37 9.12 -8.75 -7.32
C PHE A 37 7.80 -9.22 -6.72
N LYS A 38 7.74 -9.29 -5.39
CA LYS A 38 6.56 -9.76 -4.66
C LYS A 38 5.61 -8.60 -4.39
N ALA A 39 4.33 -8.82 -4.70
CA ALA A 39 3.22 -7.98 -4.26
C ALA A 39 2.26 -8.76 -3.34
N ASN A 40 1.42 -8.05 -2.57
CA ASN A 40 0.39 -8.70 -1.77
C ASN A 40 -0.66 -9.38 -2.66
N ASN A 41 -1.06 -10.59 -2.26
CA ASN A 41 -2.07 -11.35 -2.98
C ASN A 41 -3.51 -10.98 -2.59
N TRP A 42 -3.71 -10.41 -1.40
CA TRP A 42 -5.00 -10.06 -0.83
C TRP A 42 -4.91 -8.77 0.01
N CYS A 43 -6.05 -8.27 0.49
CA CYS A 43 -6.16 -7.07 1.34
C CYS A 43 -5.62 -5.78 0.71
N TRP A 44 -5.83 -5.54 -0.58
CA TRP A 44 -5.47 -4.27 -1.22
C TRP A 44 -6.43 -3.12 -0.88
N THR A 45 -7.53 -3.41 -0.18
CA THR A 45 -8.41 -2.42 0.43
C THR A 45 -8.47 -2.69 1.94
N LEU A 46 -8.27 -1.64 2.73
CA LEU A 46 -8.10 -1.70 4.18
C LEU A 46 -9.10 -0.80 4.90
N GLY A 47 -9.43 -1.19 6.13
CA GLY A 47 -10.36 -0.49 7.01
C GLY A 47 -11.67 -1.25 7.16
N LYS A 48 -12.75 -0.52 7.47
CA LYS A 48 -14.09 -1.09 7.52
C LYS A 48 -14.64 -1.27 6.11
N LYS A 49 -15.42 -2.33 5.96
CA LYS A 49 -16.19 -2.63 4.75
C LYS A 49 -16.96 -1.40 4.27
N TYR A 50 -16.94 -1.15 2.95
CA TYR A 50 -17.69 -0.04 2.35
C TYR A 50 -19.20 -0.31 2.28
N TYR A 51 -19.58 -1.59 2.27
CA TYR A 51 -20.96 -2.07 2.24
C TYR A 51 -21.01 -3.50 2.77
N GLU A 52 -22.19 -4.01 3.12
CA GLU A 52 -22.37 -5.27 3.86
C GLU A 52 -21.71 -6.49 3.18
N SER A 53 -21.86 -6.58 1.85
CA SER A 53 -21.31 -7.67 1.03
C SER A 53 -19.89 -7.42 0.51
N ASP A 54 -19.17 -6.44 1.05
CA ASP A 54 -17.77 -6.20 0.72
C ASP A 54 -16.90 -7.33 1.29
N VAL A 55 -16.36 -8.15 0.38
CA VAL A 55 -15.47 -9.27 0.68
C VAL A 55 -13.99 -8.94 0.41
N TRP A 56 -13.72 -7.75 -0.13
CA TRP A 56 -12.39 -7.35 -0.57
C TRP A 56 -11.66 -6.59 0.54
N THR A 57 -12.39 -5.79 1.32
CA THR A 57 -11.83 -4.96 2.38
C THR A 57 -11.46 -5.77 3.61
N CYS A 58 -10.21 -5.65 4.03
CA CYS A 58 -9.70 -6.26 5.25
C CYS A 58 -9.65 -5.23 6.39
N ASP A 59 -10.26 -5.57 7.52
CA ASP A 59 -10.20 -4.77 8.75
C ASP A 59 -8.88 -5.08 9.49
N GLN A 60 -7.79 -4.49 8.98
CA GLN A 60 -6.43 -4.64 9.49
C GLN A 60 -5.73 -3.28 9.54
N SER A 61 -4.79 -3.14 10.48
CA SER A 61 -3.94 -1.94 10.55
C SER A 61 -2.88 -1.95 9.45
N LEU A 62 -2.51 -0.76 8.97
CA LEU A 62 -1.47 -0.63 7.95
C LEU A 62 -0.13 -1.23 8.41
N SER A 63 0.25 -1.04 9.68
CA SER A 63 1.44 -1.67 10.27
C SER A 63 1.43 -3.19 10.18
N GLN A 64 0.29 -3.84 10.40
CA GLN A 64 0.18 -5.30 10.30
C GLN A 64 0.30 -5.76 8.83
N SER A 65 -0.40 -5.08 7.93
CA SER A 65 -0.41 -5.36 6.50
C SER A 65 0.96 -5.19 5.85
N MET A 66 1.74 -4.21 6.31
CA MET A 66 3.07 -3.87 5.79
C MET A 66 4.20 -4.79 6.30
N LYS A 67 3.93 -5.73 7.21
CA LYS A 67 4.96 -6.65 7.73
C LYS A 67 5.59 -7.44 6.58
N GLY A 68 6.92 -7.32 6.46
CA GLY A 68 7.68 -7.98 5.40
C GLY A 68 7.60 -7.31 4.03
N TYR A 69 6.94 -6.15 3.93
CA TYR A 69 6.94 -5.28 2.75
C TYR A 69 7.88 -4.11 2.95
N LYS A 70 8.67 -3.80 1.92
CA LYS A 70 9.65 -2.71 1.95
C LYS A 70 9.08 -1.41 1.40
N TYR A 71 8.13 -1.51 0.49
CA TYR A 71 7.48 -0.38 -0.14
C TYR A 71 5.96 -0.50 -0.07
N LEU A 72 5.29 0.64 -0.02
CA LEU A 72 3.84 0.77 -0.17
C LEU A 72 3.59 1.51 -1.49
N ALA A 73 2.82 0.90 -2.38
CA ALA A 73 2.28 1.52 -3.58
C ALA A 73 0.80 1.83 -3.34
N ILE A 74 0.45 3.11 -3.33
CA ILE A 74 -0.94 3.57 -3.28
C ILE A 74 -1.34 3.93 -4.70
N TYR A 75 -2.21 3.13 -5.30
CA TYR A 75 -2.84 3.46 -6.57
C TYR A 75 -4.08 4.34 -6.37
N LYS A 76 -4.86 4.01 -5.35
CA LYS A 76 -6.07 4.75 -4.97
C LYS A 76 -6.24 4.68 -3.45
N ALA A 77 -6.12 5.82 -2.80
CA ALA A 77 -6.56 6.02 -1.42
C ALA A 77 -7.86 6.83 -1.41
N ASP A 78 -8.63 6.71 -0.35
CA ASP A 78 -9.84 7.50 -0.11
C ASP A 78 -9.85 8.09 1.30
N GLN A 79 -10.92 8.79 1.64
CA GLN A 79 -11.04 9.46 2.93
C GLN A 79 -10.87 8.49 4.10
N GLN A 80 -11.46 7.28 4.02
CA GLN A 80 -11.33 6.28 5.07
C GLN A 80 -9.86 5.86 5.26
N PHE A 81 -9.14 5.62 4.17
CA PHE A 81 -7.72 5.27 4.27
C PHE A 81 -6.91 6.36 4.97
N TRP A 82 -7.13 7.62 4.59
CA TRP A 82 -6.38 8.73 5.15
C TRP A 82 -6.76 9.02 6.61
N ASP A 83 -8.03 8.89 6.97
CA ASP A 83 -8.49 9.06 8.35
C ASP A 83 -7.87 8.01 9.28
N LEU A 84 -7.72 6.77 8.80
CA LEU A 84 -7.19 5.67 9.59
C LEU A 84 -5.66 5.64 9.66
N PHE A 85 -4.97 5.96 8.57
CA PHE A 85 -3.56 5.61 8.42
C PHE A 85 -2.62 6.79 8.17
N SER A 86 -3.15 8.01 8.06
CA SER A 86 -2.30 9.18 7.76
C SER A 86 -1.20 9.43 8.79
N SER A 87 -1.35 8.97 10.04
CA SER A 87 -0.31 9.08 11.08
C SER A 87 0.98 8.32 10.74
N HIS A 88 0.95 7.40 9.78
CA HIS A 88 2.15 6.70 9.31
C HIS A 88 2.96 7.51 8.29
N PHE A 89 2.38 8.56 7.71
CA PHE A 89 2.98 9.34 6.62
C PHE A 89 3.57 10.63 7.17
N LYS A 90 4.64 11.12 6.54
CA LYS A 90 5.13 12.47 6.85
C LYS A 90 4.12 13.54 6.44
N ASP A 91 4.15 14.65 7.17
CA ASP A 91 3.28 15.80 6.90
C ASP A 91 3.41 16.27 5.45
N GLY A 92 2.26 16.46 4.79
CA GLY A 92 2.20 16.91 3.40
C GLY A 92 2.45 15.83 2.34
N GLU A 93 2.70 14.57 2.72
CA GLU A 93 2.91 13.47 1.77
C GLU A 93 1.64 12.68 1.43
N ARG A 94 0.44 13.23 1.71
CA ARG A 94 -0.83 12.63 1.25
C ARG A 94 -1.01 12.90 -0.23
N LYS A 95 -1.25 11.85 -1.02
CA LYS A 95 -1.53 11.94 -2.45
C LYS A 95 -2.72 11.08 -2.82
N ASP A 96 -3.75 11.69 -3.38
CA ASP A 96 -4.93 10.97 -3.88
C ASP A 96 -4.64 10.22 -5.20
N GLU A 97 -3.48 10.49 -5.80
CA GLU A 97 -2.97 9.84 -7.00
C GLU A 97 -1.91 8.77 -6.67
N LEU A 98 -1.40 8.12 -7.72
CA LEU A 98 -0.36 7.12 -7.62
C LEU A 98 0.86 7.64 -6.84
N ALA A 99 1.17 6.99 -5.73
CA ALA A 99 2.32 7.33 -4.90
C ALA A 99 3.01 6.09 -4.33
N ILE A 100 4.31 6.21 -4.11
CA ILE A 100 5.17 5.13 -3.62
C ILE A 100 5.86 5.61 -2.38
N TYR A 101 5.81 4.81 -1.32
CA TYR A 101 6.40 5.12 -0.04
C TYR A 101 7.35 4.01 0.36
N LYS A 102 8.48 4.40 0.94
CA LYS A 102 9.41 3.48 1.58
C LYS A 102 8.97 3.26 3.03
N ALA A 103 8.92 2.01 3.45
CA ALA A 103 8.64 1.64 4.83
C ALA A 103 9.93 1.62 5.64
N ASP A 104 9.90 2.31 6.77
CA ASP A 104 10.92 2.27 7.80
C ASP A 104 10.23 2.06 9.16
N TYR A 105 10.86 1.30 10.04
CA TYR A 105 10.34 1.02 11.38
C TYR A 105 11.29 1.64 12.39
N ASP A 106 10.74 2.37 13.36
CA ASP A 106 11.55 2.92 14.44
C ASP A 106 11.92 1.86 15.48
N LYS A 107 12.60 2.29 16.55
CA LYS A 107 13.08 1.42 17.64
C LYS A 107 11.93 0.72 18.39
N ASP A 108 10.74 1.32 18.35
CA ASP A 108 9.53 0.80 19.00
C ASP A 108 8.68 -0.04 18.03
N GLY A 109 9.15 -0.22 16.79
CA GLY A 109 8.48 -0.99 15.75
C GLY A 109 7.30 -0.26 15.10
N ILE A 110 7.22 1.07 15.26
CA ILE A 110 6.18 1.88 14.62
C ILE A 110 6.57 2.09 13.16
N LEU A 111 5.61 1.86 12.27
CA LEU A 111 5.75 2.07 10.84
C LEU A 111 5.75 3.56 10.51
N HIS A 112 6.77 4.00 9.78
CA HIS A 112 6.90 5.30 9.15
C HIS A 112 7.03 5.14 7.64
N LEU A 113 6.29 5.96 6.90
CA LEU A 113 6.23 5.95 5.44
C LEU A 113 6.74 7.29 4.93
N THR A 114 7.73 7.25 4.04
CA THR A 114 8.27 8.42 3.35
C THR A 114 8.13 8.25 1.86
N GLU A 115 7.63 9.27 1.16
CA GLU A 115 7.47 9.25 -0.28
C GLU A 115 8.82 9.05 -0.99
N VAL A 116 8.82 8.16 -1.99
CA VAL A 116 9.94 7.93 -2.88
C VAL A 116 9.81 8.86 -4.09
N LYS A 117 10.66 9.89 -4.14
CA LYS A 117 10.80 10.78 -5.30
C LYS A 117 11.59 10.15 -6.46
#